data_AF-A0A446CQ73-F1
#
_entry.id   AF-A0A446CQ73-F1
#
_cell.length_a   1.000
_cell.length_b   1.000
_cell.length_c   1.000
_cell.angle_alpha   90.00
_cell.angle_beta   90.00
_cell.angle_gamma   90.00
#
_symmetry.space_group_name_H-M   'P 1'
#
loop_
_entity.id
_entity.type
_entity.pdbx_description
1 polymer ?
#
loop_
_entity_poly.entity_id
_entity_poly.type
_entity_poly.pdbx_seq_one_letter_code
_entity_poly.pdbx_strand_id
1 'polypeptide(L)'
;MFKRFVLLVLCLALAACGRAPDADALRADVERSLAAAYGEGLFRIAELKRMGSAADNGAPAGETRRVVYYDVALDLDRDVSLGAWDQPGAASLVTLLGAGPRSISGVKSGGNQAGDRIVAHASAIYRQEGKAWTLVTPAGFKAAEAPSLDTGAPPPVTRQLLDTLDQITHSVAYSASSTAQHVVQQELERSVARIHGRLSRLQQGYPLAGGPDRGEYVAFARALSDVARAQQIRVSPLITGGSAENIALLRSGDAVVGLAQADTARLAYDGKGPFASQGPFTGLRALGSLYPELVHIVVRDDAALRGVRDLKGKTIALGPEGSAVRATLEAVLAAHGLQAGRDYTVASTPFAASLPALNSGEVDAAAQVIGVPAAPLRDALTQARLKLLPLDPAAIAALTAADSALMPLDIAAGTYPNQAERIPTVGMAALLLTTADLTRDEALTIVRAVYLTGQDLLAAGSAQGAQVSVATARRGLTVPLHDGALEGLAALEHGKPR
;
A
#
# COMPACT_ATOMS: atom_id res chain seq x y z
N MET A 1 60.78 23.76 18.23
CA MET A 1 60.05 23.76 16.94
C MET A 1 59.51 22.38 16.54
N PHE A 2 60.23 21.28 16.82
CA PHE A 2 59.82 19.92 16.42
C PHE A 2 58.46 19.44 17.00
N LYS A 3 58.15 19.75 18.27
CA LYS A 3 56.87 19.37 18.90
C LYS A 3 55.63 20.08 18.31
N ARG A 4 55.78 21.30 17.79
CA ARG A 4 54.67 22.02 17.12
C ARG A 4 54.41 21.48 15.71
N PHE A 5 55.45 21.00 15.02
CA PHE A 5 55.33 20.38 13.70
C PHE A 5 54.69 18.99 13.79
N VAL A 6 55.07 18.19 14.80
CA VAL A 6 54.43 16.88 15.05
C VAL A 6 52.95 17.04 15.45
N LEU A 7 52.59 18.08 16.20
CA LEU A 7 51.18 18.35 16.55
C LEU A 7 50.35 18.81 15.33
N LEU A 8 50.93 19.61 14.42
CA LEU A 8 50.29 20.03 13.17
C LEU A 8 50.13 18.87 12.18
N VAL A 9 51.12 17.98 12.09
CA VAL A 9 51.04 16.76 11.27
C VAL A 9 50.06 15.75 11.89
N LEU A 10 49.93 15.67 13.21
CA LEU A 10 48.93 14.82 13.88
C LEU A 10 47.49 15.38 13.73
N CYS A 11 47.32 16.70 13.74
CA CYS A 11 46.03 17.34 13.45
C CYS A 11 45.65 17.29 11.95
N LEU A 12 46.63 17.33 11.04
CA LEU A 12 46.40 17.11 9.60
C LEU A 12 46.17 15.63 9.26
N ALA A 13 46.78 14.69 10.02
CA ALA A 13 46.51 13.25 9.89
C ALA A 13 45.16 12.84 10.48
N LEU A 14 44.65 13.55 11.49
CA LEU A 14 43.27 13.39 12.00
C LEU A 14 42.20 13.99 11.08
N ALA A 15 42.57 14.77 10.07
CA ALA A 15 41.67 15.27 9.04
C ALA A 15 41.56 14.34 7.81
N ALA A 16 42.34 13.26 7.74
CA ALA A 16 42.39 12.35 6.59
C ALA A 16 41.52 11.08 6.75
N CYS A 17 40.79 10.93 7.86
CA CYS A 17 39.69 9.97 7.95
C CYS A 17 38.45 10.58 7.30
N GLY A 18 38.06 10.05 6.13
CA GLY A 18 36.99 10.56 5.27
C GLY A 18 35.76 11.03 6.05
N ARG A 19 35.61 12.36 6.17
CA ARG A 19 34.41 12.98 6.73
C ARG A 19 33.26 12.67 5.78
N ALA A 20 32.14 12.21 6.33
CA ALA A 20 30.89 12.03 5.58
C ALA A 20 30.51 13.32 4.83
N PRO A 21 29.65 13.24 3.79
CA PRO A 21 29.23 14.42 3.00
C PRO A 21 28.77 15.57 3.90
N ASP A 22 29.10 16.79 3.48
CA ASP A 22 28.63 18.02 4.12
C ASP A 22 27.18 18.35 3.69
N ALA A 23 26.64 19.44 4.23
CA ALA A 23 25.25 19.82 4.00
C ALA A 23 25.00 20.30 2.56
N ASP A 24 26.00 20.89 1.90
CA ASP A 24 25.86 21.42 0.54
C ASP A 24 25.85 20.28 -0.50
N ALA A 25 26.74 19.28 -0.32
CA ALA A 25 26.72 18.06 -1.12
C ALA A 25 25.38 17.31 -0.96
N LEU A 26 24.91 17.15 0.27
CA LEU A 26 23.61 16.53 0.55
C LEU A 26 22.45 17.29 -0.10
N ARG A 27 22.43 18.63 -0.01
CA ARG A 27 21.42 19.46 -0.65
C ARG A 27 21.40 19.25 -2.17
N ALA A 28 22.55 19.33 -2.82
CA ALA A 28 22.66 19.17 -4.26
C ALA A 28 22.20 17.77 -4.73
N ASP A 29 22.49 16.73 -3.96
CA ASP A 29 22.04 15.37 -4.27
C ASP A 29 20.52 15.20 -4.11
N VAL A 30 19.92 15.79 -3.06
CA VAL A 30 18.46 15.78 -2.86
C VAL A 30 17.78 16.56 -3.98
N GLU A 31 18.26 17.75 -4.35
CA GLU A 31 17.72 18.55 -5.46
C GLU A 31 17.78 17.79 -6.78
N ARG A 32 18.92 17.17 -7.09
CA ARG A 32 19.09 16.37 -8.31
C ARG A 32 18.13 15.18 -8.35
N SER A 33 17.96 14.50 -7.23
CA SER A 33 17.07 13.34 -7.11
C SER A 33 15.60 13.72 -7.28
N LEU A 34 15.18 14.84 -6.68
CA LEU A 34 13.83 15.38 -6.84
C LEU A 34 13.57 15.83 -8.29
N ALA A 35 14.51 16.56 -8.89
CA ALA A 35 14.39 17.04 -10.27
C ALA A 35 14.35 15.88 -11.28
N ALA A 36 15.15 14.83 -11.07
CA ALA A 36 15.15 13.65 -11.93
C ALA A 36 13.82 12.89 -11.90
N ALA A 37 13.16 12.82 -10.74
CA ALA A 37 11.89 12.11 -10.61
C ALA A 37 10.68 12.98 -10.98
N TYR A 38 10.62 14.23 -10.54
CA TYR A 38 9.41 15.07 -10.67
C TYR A 38 9.53 16.21 -11.68
N GLY A 39 10.68 16.30 -12.37
CA GLY A 39 11.03 17.43 -13.21
C GLY A 39 11.50 18.64 -12.41
N GLU A 40 12.12 19.59 -13.11
CA GLU A 40 12.64 20.81 -12.50
C GLU A 40 11.52 21.74 -12.00
N GLY A 41 11.84 22.48 -10.93
CA GLY A 41 10.99 23.56 -10.40
C GLY A 41 9.67 23.12 -9.78
N LEU A 42 9.49 21.84 -9.42
CA LEU A 42 8.35 21.43 -8.58
C LEU A 42 8.62 21.67 -7.10
N PHE A 43 9.73 21.12 -6.60
CA PHE A 43 10.12 21.21 -5.20
C PHE A 43 11.29 22.17 -5.04
N ARG A 44 11.13 23.14 -4.14
CA ARG A 44 12.20 24.03 -3.71
C ARG A 44 12.58 23.70 -2.27
N ILE A 45 13.87 23.41 -2.04
CA ILE A 45 14.38 23.17 -0.68
C ILE A 45 14.42 24.51 0.09
N ALA A 46 13.40 24.73 0.92
CA ALA A 46 13.32 25.89 1.79
C ALA A 46 14.35 25.79 2.92
N GLU A 47 14.43 24.63 3.55
CA GLU A 47 15.37 24.35 4.63
C GLU A 47 15.92 22.94 4.47
N LEU A 48 17.23 22.78 4.74
CA LEU A 48 17.86 21.47 4.88
C LEU A 48 18.90 21.53 5.98
N LYS A 49 18.75 20.67 6.98
CA LYS A 49 19.61 20.62 8.16
C LYS A 49 20.19 19.23 8.33
N ARG A 50 21.50 19.10 8.11
CA ARG A 50 22.24 17.87 8.40
C ARG A 50 22.35 17.66 9.90
N MET A 51 21.84 16.53 10.39
CA MET A 51 21.79 16.21 11.83
C MET A 51 22.96 15.36 12.32
N GLY A 52 23.59 14.61 11.43
CA GLY A 52 24.73 13.77 11.81
C GLY A 52 24.96 12.66 10.79
N SER A 53 25.88 11.75 11.12
CA SER A 53 26.13 10.57 10.29
C SER A 53 26.63 9.39 11.12
N ALA A 54 26.19 8.19 10.78
CA ALA A 54 26.63 6.92 11.36
C ALA A 54 27.27 6.02 10.29
N ALA A 55 28.01 5.00 10.72
CA ALA A 55 28.37 3.91 9.81
C ALA A 55 27.11 3.13 9.43
N ASP A 56 27.04 2.65 8.18
CA ASP A 56 25.97 1.77 7.73
C ASP A 56 26.32 0.32 8.07
N ASN A 57 25.67 -0.23 9.10
CA ASN A 57 25.88 -1.60 9.54
C ASN A 57 25.34 -2.65 8.54
N GLY A 58 24.55 -2.23 7.54
CA GLY A 58 24.06 -3.06 6.45
C GLY A 58 24.92 -3.00 5.18
N ALA A 59 26.11 -2.37 5.24
CA ALA A 59 26.98 -2.26 4.09
C ALA A 59 27.40 -3.63 3.54
N PRO A 60 27.35 -3.85 2.21
CA PRO A 60 27.89 -5.05 1.60
C PRO A 60 29.36 -5.25 1.96
N ALA A 61 29.80 -6.52 2.02
CA ALA A 61 31.18 -6.85 2.33
C ALA A 61 32.16 -6.13 1.37
N GLY A 62 33.13 -5.41 1.94
CA GLY A 62 34.11 -4.63 1.18
C GLY A 62 33.70 -3.20 0.82
N GLU A 63 32.47 -2.77 1.15
CA GLU A 63 32.03 -1.39 0.96
C GLU A 63 32.08 -0.58 2.28
N THR A 64 32.65 0.63 2.22
CA THR A 64 32.51 1.61 3.31
C THR A 64 31.31 2.48 3.04
N ARG A 65 30.26 2.35 3.84
CA ARG A 65 29.04 3.17 3.74
C ARG A 65 28.76 3.98 5.00
N ARG A 66 28.14 5.15 4.82
CA ARG A 66 27.68 6.06 5.88
C ARG A 66 26.20 6.37 5.69
N VAL A 67 25.44 6.37 6.78
CA VAL A 67 24.09 6.93 6.81
C VAL A 67 24.19 8.37 7.29
N VAL A 68 23.67 9.33 6.52
CA VAL A 68 23.59 10.76 6.87
C VAL A 68 22.13 11.08 7.22
N TYR A 69 21.88 11.59 8.42
CA TYR A 69 20.55 11.97 8.88
C TYR A 69 20.32 13.46 8.66
N TYR A 70 19.14 13.84 8.21
CA TYR A 70 18.81 15.24 7.93
C TYR A 70 17.32 15.54 8.05
N ASP A 71 17.02 16.81 8.32
CA ASP A 71 15.68 17.37 8.21
C ASP A 71 15.61 18.18 6.91
N VAL A 72 14.46 18.12 6.23
CA VAL A 72 14.23 18.90 5.00
C VAL A 72 12.81 19.47 4.99
N ALA A 73 12.67 20.71 4.55
CA ALA A 73 11.40 21.35 4.23
C ALA A 73 11.38 21.73 2.74
N LEU A 74 10.38 21.21 2.02
CA LEU A 74 10.17 21.42 0.60
C LEU A 74 8.94 22.32 0.42
N ASP A 75 9.13 23.47 -0.22
CA ASP A 75 8.02 24.30 -0.70
C ASP A 75 7.64 23.84 -2.11
N LEU A 76 6.34 23.78 -2.40
CA LEU A 76 5.83 23.47 -3.72
C LEU A 76 5.62 24.76 -4.53
N ASP A 77 6.22 24.84 -5.71
CA ASP A 77 6.07 26.01 -6.58
C ASP A 77 4.89 25.87 -7.57
N ARG A 78 4.31 24.67 -7.71
CA ARG A 78 3.11 24.40 -8.54
C ARG A 78 2.26 23.27 -7.96
N ASP A 79 1.02 23.20 -8.39
CA ASP A 79 0.10 22.11 -8.05
C ASP A 79 0.64 20.76 -8.55
N VAL A 80 0.46 19.71 -7.74
CA VAL A 80 0.89 18.35 -8.08
C VAL A 80 -0.04 17.30 -7.49
N SER A 81 -0.36 16.29 -8.28
CA SER A 81 -1.03 15.08 -7.80
C SER A 81 0.00 14.07 -7.32
N LEU A 82 0.24 14.01 -6.01
CA LEU A 82 1.11 13.00 -5.40
C LEU A 82 0.42 11.63 -5.23
N GLY A 83 -0.85 11.52 -5.62
CA GLY A 83 -1.62 10.28 -5.58
C GLY A 83 -1.84 9.61 -6.94
N ALA A 84 -1.17 10.07 -8.00
CA ALA A 84 -1.23 9.44 -9.31
C ALA A 84 -0.67 8.01 -9.27
N TRP A 85 -1.24 7.11 -10.07
CA TRP A 85 -0.86 5.68 -10.10
C TRP A 85 0.24 5.36 -11.11
N ASP A 86 0.46 6.25 -12.08
CA ASP A 86 1.32 6.06 -13.25
C ASP A 86 2.39 7.17 -13.39
N GLN A 87 2.52 8.02 -12.38
CA GLN A 87 3.52 9.07 -12.30
C GLN A 87 4.21 9.02 -10.93
N PRO A 88 5.42 9.57 -10.78
CA PRO A 88 6.06 9.71 -9.48
C PRO A 88 5.13 10.43 -8.50
N GLY A 89 4.79 9.73 -7.42
CA GLY A 89 3.88 10.19 -6.37
C GLY A 89 4.56 10.17 -5.00
N ALA A 90 3.80 10.38 -3.93
CA ALA A 90 4.33 10.42 -2.57
C ALA A 90 5.21 9.21 -2.20
N ALA A 91 4.90 8.04 -2.75
CA ALA A 91 5.72 6.83 -2.69
C ALA A 91 7.19 7.07 -3.10
N SER A 92 7.40 7.66 -4.28
CA SER A 92 8.73 8.00 -4.78
C SER A 92 9.39 9.05 -3.88
N LEU A 93 8.62 10.00 -3.33
CA LEU A 93 9.15 11.01 -2.41
C LEU A 93 9.70 10.37 -1.12
N VAL A 94 8.97 9.42 -0.54
CA VAL A 94 9.39 8.63 0.63
C VAL A 94 10.71 7.92 0.35
N THR A 95 10.82 7.24 -0.80
CA THR A 95 12.04 6.52 -1.18
C THR A 95 13.21 7.48 -1.44
N LEU A 96 13.01 8.54 -2.22
CA LEU A 96 14.06 9.49 -2.61
C LEU A 96 14.63 10.25 -1.42
N LEU A 97 13.80 10.57 -0.43
CA LEU A 97 14.24 11.21 0.81
C LEU A 97 14.75 10.20 1.85
N GLY A 98 14.61 8.89 1.63
CA GLY A 98 14.98 7.88 2.64
C GLY A 98 14.23 8.04 3.95
N ALA A 99 12.96 8.41 3.84
CA ALA A 99 12.06 8.65 4.94
C ALA A 99 11.13 7.43 5.13
N GLY A 100 10.51 7.34 6.30
CA GLY A 100 9.36 6.47 6.53
C GLY A 100 8.06 7.25 6.34
N PRO A 101 6.91 6.56 6.17
CA PRO A 101 5.61 7.22 6.05
C PRO A 101 5.34 8.24 7.17
N ARG A 102 5.61 7.87 8.42
CA ARG A 102 5.43 8.75 9.59
C ARG A 102 6.47 9.85 9.74
N SER A 103 7.55 9.79 8.97
CA SER A 103 8.62 10.78 9.01
C SER A 103 8.50 11.81 7.89
N ILE A 104 7.43 11.74 7.08
CA ILE A 104 7.01 12.78 6.14
C ILE A 104 5.64 13.30 6.57
N SER A 105 5.44 14.60 6.48
CA SER A 105 4.14 15.25 6.68
C SER A 105 3.91 16.37 5.68
N GLY A 106 2.63 16.72 5.49
CA GLY A 106 2.20 17.74 4.53
C GLY A 106 1.84 17.17 3.16
N VAL A 107 1.88 15.85 2.98
CA VAL A 107 1.42 15.18 1.76
C VAL A 107 -0.09 14.96 1.87
N LYS A 108 -0.86 15.58 0.97
CA LYS A 108 -2.31 15.56 1.05
C LYS A 108 -2.91 14.53 0.09
N SER A 109 -3.88 13.76 0.58
CA SER A 109 -4.76 12.94 -0.26
C SER A 109 -5.47 13.83 -1.29
N GLY A 110 -5.44 13.41 -2.55
CA GLY A 110 -5.90 14.20 -3.70
C GLY A 110 -4.86 15.15 -4.32
N GLY A 111 -3.71 15.36 -3.68
CA GLY A 111 -2.61 16.20 -4.17
C GLY A 111 -2.40 17.48 -3.36
N ASN A 112 -1.29 18.16 -3.66
CA ASN A 112 -0.84 19.38 -3.00
C ASN A 112 -0.93 20.57 -3.95
N GLN A 113 -1.13 21.76 -3.40
CA GLN A 113 -1.22 23.01 -4.14
C GLN A 113 0.08 23.82 -4.07
N ALA A 114 0.28 24.73 -5.02
CA ALA A 114 1.37 25.70 -4.95
C ALA A 114 1.34 26.46 -3.61
N GLY A 115 2.50 26.59 -2.96
CA GLY A 115 2.65 27.18 -1.63
C GLY A 115 2.46 26.20 -0.47
N ASP A 116 2.01 24.97 -0.72
CA ASP A 116 2.06 23.92 0.29
C ASP A 116 3.52 23.59 0.66
N ARG A 117 3.70 23.11 1.90
CA ARG A 117 4.99 22.70 2.44
C ARG A 117 4.95 21.23 2.86
N ILE A 118 5.97 20.49 2.45
CA ILE A 118 6.24 19.12 2.91
C ILE A 118 7.46 19.14 3.80
N VAL A 119 7.39 18.47 4.95
CA VAL A 119 8.51 18.35 5.88
C VAL A 119 8.85 16.88 6.03
N ALA A 120 10.14 16.56 6.03
CA ALA A 120 10.60 15.20 6.22
C ALA A 120 11.80 15.11 7.18
N HIS A 121 11.75 14.12 8.06
CA HIS A 121 12.92 13.57 8.76
C HIS A 121 13.42 12.38 7.97
N ALA A 122 14.65 12.50 7.48
CA ALA A 122 15.14 11.77 6.34
C ALA A 122 16.54 11.20 6.58
N SER A 123 16.92 10.25 5.73
CA SER A 123 18.26 9.67 5.76
C SER A 123 18.77 9.42 4.35
N ALA A 124 20.08 9.51 4.16
CA ALA A 124 20.74 9.26 2.89
C ALA A 124 21.95 8.35 3.11
N ILE A 125 22.11 7.32 2.27
CA ILE A 125 23.28 6.43 2.36
C ILE A 125 24.32 6.90 1.37
N TYR A 126 25.58 6.93 1.79
CA TYR A 126 26.69 7.28 0.94
C TYR A 126 27.72 6.17 0.96
N ARG A 127 28.19 5.77 -0.23
CA ARG A 127 29.33 4.86 -0.40
C ARG A 127 30.59 5.67 -0.62
N GLN A 128 31.68 5.25 0.01
CA GLN A 128 32.98 5.87 -0.19
C GLN A 128 33.68 5.29 -1.43
N GLU A 129 34.05 6.16 -2.36
CA GLU A 129 34.82 5.84 -3.56
C GLU A 129 36.12 6.66 -3.55
N GLY A 130 37.19 6.05 -3.02
CA GLY A 130 38.44 6.75 -2.75
C GLY A 130 38.26 7.84 -1.68
N LYS A 131 38.35 9.12 -2.10
CA LYS A 131 38.08 10.28 -1.23
C LYS A 131 36.69 10.87 -1.42
N ALA A 132 35.95 10.43 -2.45
CA ALA A 132 34.62 10.92 -2.75
C ALA A 132 33.54 10.08 -2.04
N TRP A 133 32.39 10.70 -1.82
CA TRP A 133 31.19 10.02 -1.36
C TRP A 133 30.15 10.11 -2.46
N THR A 134 29.61 8.96 -2.83
CA THR A 134 28.57 8.85 -3.86
C THR A 134 27.27 8.47 -3.17
N LEU A 135 26.19 9.22 -3.40
CA LEU A 135 24.87 8.89 -2.87
C LEU A 135 24.47 7.50 -3.40
N VAL A 136 24.19 6.61 -2.46
CA VAL A 136 23.51 5.35 -2.69
C VAL A 136 22.05 5.59 -2.31
N THR A 137 21.11 5.22 -3.18
CA THR A 137 19.71 5.51 -2.92
C THR A 137 19.30 5.02 -1.52
N PRO A 138 18.60 5.83 -0.72
CA PRO A 138 18.58 5.68 0.73
C PRO A 138 18.07 4.32 1.22
N ALA A 139 18.55 3.88 2.38
CA ALA A 139 17.81 2.88 3.15
C ALA A 139 16.53 3.52 3.68
N GLY A 140 15.42 2.81 3.53
CA GLY A 140 14.19 3.18 4.19
C GLY A 140 14.34 3.23 5.71
N PHE A 141 13.60 4.14 6.33
CA PHE A 141 13.42 4.17 7.77
C PHE A 141 12.83 2.83 8.28
N LYS A 142 13.47 2.20 9.27
CA LYS A 142 12.92 1.06 10.02
C LYS A 142 12.28 1.54 11.32
N ALA A 143 10.97 1.36 11.45
CA ALA A 143 10.25 1.66 12.69
C ALA A 143 10.56 0.62 13.78
N ALA A 144 10.60 1.06 15.04
CA ALA A 144 10.62 0.18 16.20
C ALA A 144 9.21 -0.41 16.44
N GLU A 145 9.13 -1.69 16.83
CA GLU A 145 7.86 -2.35 17.15
C GLU A 145 7.31 -1.88 18.51
N ALA A 146 6.01 -1.54 18.52
CA ALA A 146 5.28 -1.20 19.73
C ALA A 146 4.48 -2.41 20.24
N PRO A 147 4.38 -2.63 21.57
CA PRO A 147 3.61 -3.72 22.14
C PRO A 147 2.09 -3.52 21.99
N SER A 148 1.38 -4.63 21.86
CA SER A 148 -0.08 -4.71 21.72
C SER A 148 -0.82 -4.34 23.01
N LEU A 149 -1.84 -3.48 22.90
CA LEU A 149 -2.77 -3.18 23.99
C LEU A 149 -4.02 -4.07 23.89
N ASP A 150 -4.22 -4.83 24.95
CA ASP A 150 -5.42 -5.56 25.31
C ASP A 150 -6.51 -4.56 25.75
N THR A 151 -7.74 -4.74 25.27
CA THR A 151 -8.89 -3.94 25.72
C THR A 151 -10.04 -4.87 26.07
N GLY A 152 -10.12 -5.25 27.35
CA GLY A 152 -11.33 -5.80 27.94
C GLY A 152 -12.31 -4.69 28.32
N ALA A 153 -13.58 -4.84 27.94
CA ALA A 153 -14.72 -4.26 28.66
C ALA A 153 -16.04 -5.03 28.32
N PRO A 154 -17.00 -5.12 29.27
CA PRO A 154 -18.12 -6.08 29.25
C PRO A 154 -19.45 -5.53 28.66
N PRO A 155 -20.50 -6.36 28.38
CA PRO A 155 -21.85 -5.92 27.98
C PRO A 155 -22.83 -5.88 29.20
N PRO A 156 -24.14 -5.48 29.11
CA PRO A 156 -24.98 -5.22 27.93
C PRO A 156 -25.97 -4.01 28.00
N VAL A 157 -26.53 -3.62 26.83
CA VAL A 157 -27.82 -2.87 26.69
C VAL A 157 -28.85 -3.71 25.90
N THR A 158 -28.75 -5.03 25.98
CA THR A 158 -29.39 -5.94 25.00
C THR A 158 -30.75 -6.49 25.44
N ARG A 159 -31.09 -6.54 26.74
CA ARG A 159 -32.36 -7.15 27.19
C ARG A 159 -33.59 -6.25 27.07
N GLN A 160 -33.46 -4.99 27.46
CA GLN A 160 -34.61 -4.08 27.57
C GLN A 160 -35.21 -3.69 26.21
N LEU A 161 -34.37 -3.65 25.17
CA LEU A 161 -34.80 -3.41 23.79
C LEU A 161 -35.54 -4.63 23.20
N LEU A 162 -35.07 -5.85 23.52
CA LEU A 162 -35.70 -7.10 23.09
C LEU A 162 -37.09 -7.28 23.71
N ASP A 163 -37.24 -6.99 25.00
CA ASP A 163 -38.53 -7.09 25.70
C ASP A 163 -39.58 -6.10 25.17
N THR A 164 -39.12 -4.91 24.73
CA THR A 164 -40.00 -3.87 24.18
C THR A 164 -40.45 -4.22 22.75
N LEU A 165 -39.57 -4.80 21.95
CA LEU A 165 -39.89 -5.28 20.60
C LEU A 165 -40.84 -6.49 20.65
N ASP A 166 -40.63 -7.40 21.60
CA ASP A 166 -41.49 -8.56 21.84
C ASP A 166 -42.93 -8.12 22.22
N GLN A 167 -43.07 -7.09 23.06
CA GLN A 167 -44.37 -6.48 23.38
C GLN A 167 -45.06 -5.83 22.17
N ILE A 168 -44.30 -5.19 21.27
CA ILE A 168 -44.85 -4.59 20.05
C ILE A 168 -45.36 -5.69 19.10
N THR A 169 -44.64 -6.79 18.94
CA THR A 169 -45.08 -7.90 18.07
C THR A 169 -46.36 -8.58 18.55
N HIS A 170 -46.57 -8.64 19.87
CA HIS A 170 -47.80 -9.17 20.46
C HIS A 170 -48.98 -8.18 20.44
N SER A 171 -48.72 -6.89 20.20
CA SER A 171 -49.76 -5.85 20.16
C SER A 171 -50.46 -5.71 18.79
N VAL A 172 -49.89 -6.33 17.73
CA VAL A 172 -50.47 -6.25 16.39
C VAL A 172 -51.41 -7.42 16.17
N ALA A 173 -52.71 -7.17 16.28
CA ALA A 173 -53.73 -8.16 15.96
C ALA A 173 -53.63 -8.54 14.48
N TYR A 174 -53.17 -9.75 14.16
CA TYR A 174 -53.17 -10.28 12.80
C TYR A 174 -53.92 -11.61 12.69
N SER A 175 -55.02 -11.57 11.95
CA SER A 175 -55.82 -12.70 11.50
C SER A 175 -55.27 -13.34 10.21
N ALA A 176 -53.95 -13.45 10.06
CA ALA A 176 -53.32 -13.97 8.85
C ALA A 176 -52.72 -15.38 9.04
N SER A 177 -52.73 -16.19 7.97
CA SER A 177 -52.23 -17.58 7.94
C SER A 177 -50.80 -17.71 8.49
N SER A 178 -50.42 -18.91 8.97
CA SER A 178 -49.09 -19.20 9.54
C SER A 178 -47.92 -18.79 8.66
N THR A 179 -48.09 -18.81 7.33
CA THR A 179 -47.10 -18.31 6.36
C THR A 179 -46.90 -16.79 6.45
N ALA A 180 -47.98 -16.01 6.59
CA ALA A 180 -47.89 -14.56 6.71
C ALA A 180 -47.23 -14.14 8.04
N GLN A 181 -47.52 -14.87 9.13
CA GLN A 181 -46.86 -14.68 10.42
C GLN A 181 -45.35 -14.95 10.32
N HIS A 182 -44.96 -16.03 9.65
CA HIS A 182 -43.55 -16.37 9.46
C HIS A 182 -42.80 -15.31 8.64
N VAL A 183 -43.40 -14.78 7.58
CA VAL A 183 -42.80 -13.70 6.78
C VAL A 183 -42.61 -12.42 7.61
N VAL A 184 -43.63 -12.00 8.36
CA VAL A 184 -43.54 -10.80 9.21
C VAL A 184 -42.48 -10.96 10.29
N GLN A 185 -42.43 -12.13 10.94
CA GLN A 185 -41.40 -12.44 11.93
C GLN A 185 -39.99 -12.38 11.31
N GLN A 186 -39.78 -12.98 10.15
CA GLN A 186 -38.48 -12.93 9.45
C GLN A 186 -38.04 -11.50 9.12
N GLU A 187 -38.94 -10.64 8.64
CA GLU A 187 -38.58 -9.25 8.33
C GLU A 187 -38.31 -8.41 9.59
N LEU A 188 -39.03 -8.66 10.69
CA LEU A 188 -38.77 -8.04 11.98
C LEU A 188 -37.40 -8.46 12.54
N GLU A 189 -37.11 -9.76 12.54
CA GLU A 189 -35.81 -10.29 12.98
C GLU A 189 -34.65 -9.68 12.18
N ARG A 190 -34.77 -9.59 10.85
CA ARG A 190 -33.79 -8.90 10.00
C ARG A 190 -33.66 -7.42 10.34
N SER A 191 -34.78 -6.74 10.59
CA SER A 191 -34.78 -5.32 10.92
C SER A 191 -34.10 -5.05 12.26
N VAL A 192 -34.38 -5.88 13.28
CA VAL A 192 -33.74 -5.80 14.60
C VAL A 192 -32.25 -6.09 14.50
N ALA A 193 -31.85 -7.15 13.77
CA ALA A 193 -30.43 -7.45 13.54
C ALA A 193 -29.70 -6.29 12.84
N ARG A 194 -30.34 -5.67 11.83
CA ARG A 194 -29.80 -4.48 11.15
C ARG A 194 -29.67 -3.29 12.09
N ILE A 195 -30.67 -3.01 12.93
CA ILE A 195 -30.63 -1.93 13.93
C ILE A 195 -29.49 -2.17 14.92
N HIS A 196 -29.39 -3.37 15.49
CA HIS A 196 -28.32 -3.73 16.42
C HIS A 196 -26.94 -3.60 15.77
N GLY A 197 -26.77 -4.08 14.53
CA GLY A 197 -25.53 -3.93 13.78
C GLY A 197 -25.13 -2.47 13.60
N ARG A 198 -26.09 -1.59 13.23
CA ARG A 198 -25.85 -0.15 13.07
C ARG A 198 -25.48 0.53 14.39
N LEU A 199 -26.23 0.25 15.47
CA LEU A 199 -25.94 0.79 16.79
C LEU A 199 -24.57 0.34 17.29
N SER A 200 -24.21 -0.92 17.06
CA SER A 200 -22.89 -1.45 17.39
C SER A 200 -21.79 -0.70 16.63
N ARG A 201 -21.95 -0.47 15.32
CA ARG A 201 -20.98 0.29 14.52
C ARG A 201 -20.85 1.75 14.94
N LEU A 202 -21.94 2.38 15.37
CA LEU A 202 -21.89 3.74 15.93
C LEU A 202 -21.07 3.81 17.23
N GLN A 203 -21.12 2.76 18.06
CA GLN A 203 -20.41 2.70 19.34
C GLN A 203 -18.96 2.20 19.19
N GLN A 204 -18.77 1.13 18.42
CA GLN A 204 -17.54 0.34 18.32
C GLN A 204 -16.76 0.57 17.01
N GLY A 205 -17.36 1.26 16.04
CA GLY A 205 -16.77 1.50 14.72
C GLY A 205 -17.06 0.42 13.69
N TYR A 206 -16.66 0.70 12.45
CA TYR A 206 -16.78 -0.20 11.31
C TYR A 206 -15.59 -1.18 11.30
N PRO A 207 -15.80 -2.49 11.49
CA PRO A 207 -14.74 -3.48 11.33
C PRO A 207 -14.25 -3.47 9.88
N LEU A 208 -12.95 -3.21 9.70
CA LEU A 208 -12.27 -3.09 8.42
C LEU A 208 -11.26 -4.23 8.26
N ALA A 209 -11.62 -5.23 7.47
CA ALA A 209 -10.75 -6.36 7.16
C ALA A 209 -9.52 -5.90 6.35
N GLY A 210 -8.35 -5.99 6.96
CA GLY A 210 -7.08 -5.48 6.46
C GLY A 210 -6.23 -6.58 5.83
N GLY A 211 -5.12 -6.92 6.46
CA GLY A 211 -4.22 -7.95 5.98
C GLY A 211 -3.28 -8.39 7.09
N PRO A 212 -2.18 -9.10 6.77
CA PRO A 212 -1.22 -9.54 7.77
C PRO A 212 -0.67 -8.35 8.56
N ASP A 213 -0.28 -8.56 9.82
CA ASP A 213 0.08 -7.50 10.78
C ASP A 213 1.12 -6.47 10.27
N ARG A 214 2.05 -6.94 9.43
CA ARG A 214 3.11 -6.12 8.80
C ARG A 214 2.87 -5.86 7.30
N GLY A 215 1.64 -6.03 6.83
CA GLY A 215 1.24 -5.85 5.43
C GLY A 215 0.62 -4.48 5.14
N GLU A 216 0.57 -4.13 3.85
CA GLU A 216 0.12 -2.80 3.43
C GLU A 216 -1.37 -2.55 3.71
N TYR A 217 -2.22 -3.59 3.64
CA TYR A 217 -3.66 -3.44 3.90
C TYR A 217 -3.95 -3.07 5.35
N VAL A 218 -3.27 -3.68 6.33
CA VAL A 218 -3.48 -3.31 7.73
C VAL A 218 -2.82 -1.96 8.07
N ALA A 219 -1.69 -1.63 7.43
CA ALA A 219 -1.08 -0.31 7.55
C ALA A 219 -2.04 0.79 7.05
N PHE A 220 -2.69 0.57 5.89
CA PHE A 220 -3.74 1.43 5.38
C PHE A 220 -4.93 1.52 6.33
N ALA A 221 -5.46 0.39 6.81
CA ALA A 221 -6.61 0.37 7.72
C ALA A 221 -6.32 1.12 9.03
N ARG A 222 -5.12 0.98 9.59
CA ARG A 222 -4.67 1.73 10.79
C ARG A 222 -4.56 3.22 10.52
N ALA A 223 -3.92 3.61 9.41
CA ALA A 223 -3.82 5.01 9.00
C ALA A 223 -5.21 5.64 8.79
N LEU A 224 -6.14 4.92 8.15
CA LEU A 224 -7.51 5.34 7.96
C LEU A 224 -8.23 5.50 9.31
N SER A 225 -8.10 4.56 10.23
CA SER A 225 -8.65 4.67 11.59
C SER A 225 -8.16 5.94 12.29
N ASP A 226 -6.88 6.27 12.18
CA ASP A 226 -6.31 7.44 12.83
C ASP A 226 -6.83 8.76 12.23
N VAL A 227 -6.89 8.88 10.90
CA VAL A 227 -7.43 10.11 10.27
C VAL A 227 -8.95 10.24 10.41
N ALA A 228 -9.68 9.12 10.37
CA ALA A 228 -11.15 9.10 10.46
C ALA A 228 -11.66 9.54 11.84
N ARG A 229 -10.88 9.32 12.91
CA ARG A 229 -11.21 9.77 14.28
C ARG A 229 -11.40 11.29 14.36
N ALA A 230 -10.63 12.07 13.58
CA ALA A 230 -10.80 13.53 13.54
C ALA A 230 -12.19 13.94 13.02
N GLN A 231 -12.84 13.07 12.25
CA GLN A 231 -14.20 13.25 11.73
C GLN A 231 -15.26 12.55 12.57
N GLN A 232 -14.92 12.08 13.78
CA GLN A 232 -15.79 11.26 14.65
C GLN A 232 -16.24 9.95 13.99
N ILE A 233 -15.51 9.45 12.98
CA ILE A 233 -15.76 8.17 12.35
C ILE A 233 -14.81 7.14 12.97
N ARG A 234 -15.38 6.07 13.53
CA ARG A 234 -14.61 4.98 14.12
C ARG A 234 -14.46 3.85 13.11
N VAL A 235 -13.23 3.51 12.77
CA VAL A 235 -12.90 2.33 11.97
C VAL A 235 -12.06 1.40 12.85
N SER A 236 -12.33 0.11 12.79
CA SER A 236 -11.69 -0.90 13.63
C SER A 236 -10.91 -1.86 12.72
N PRO A 237 -9.59 -1.64 12.54
CA PRO A 237 -8.77 -2.47 11.66
C PRO A 237 -8.69 -3.91 12.17
N LEU A 238 -8.89 -4.88 11.28
CA LEU A 238 -8.73 -6.31 11.56
C LEU A 238 -7.47 -6.83 10.85
N ILE A 239 -6.67 -7.60 11.57
CA ILE A 239 -5.57 -8.39 10.99
C ILE A 239 -6.18 -9.65 10.39
N THR A 240 -5.80 -9.95 9.15
CA THR A 240 -6.33 -11.10 8.39
C THR A 240 -5.23 -11.71 7.53
N GLY A 241 -5.52 -12.81 6.83
CA GLY A 241 -4.69 -13.41 5.79
C GLY A 241 -4.74 -12.70 4.42
N GLY A 242 -5.55 -11.63 4.27
CA GLY A 242 -5.68 -10.84 3.04
C GLY A 242 -6.98 -11.09 2.27
N SER A 243 -7.00 -10.80 0.97
CA SER A 243 -8.21 -10.63 0.14
C SER A 243 -9.26 -11.74 0.27
N ALA A 244 -8.86 -13.01 0.22
CA ALA A 244 -9.81 -14.13 0.29
C ALA A 244 -10.50 -14.24 1.66
N GLU A 245 -9.74 -14.05 2.74
CA GLU A 245 -10.26 -14.02 4.10
C GLU A 245 -11.13 -12.77 4.32
N ASN A 246 -10.70 -11.61 3.81
CA ASN A 246 -11.48 -10.37 3.91
C ASN A 246 -12.85 -10.51 3.27
N ILE A 247 -12.91 -11.13 2.10
CA ILE A 247 -14.18 -11.42 1.41
C ILE A 247 -15.01 -12.45 2.19
N ALA A 248 -14.39 -13.46 2.80
CA ALA A 248 -15.10 -14.40 3.66
C ALA A 248 -15.72 -13.71 4.88
N LEU A 249 -15.00 -12.79 5.53
CA LEU A 249 -15.50 -11.98 6.64
C LEU A 249 -16.63 -11.03 6.21
N LEU A 250 -16.55 -10.46 5.01
CA LEU A 250 -17.68 -9.69 4.42
C LEU A 250 -18.90 -10.58 4.16
N ARG A 251 -18.68 -11.83 3.72
CA ARG A 251 -19.74 -12.79 3.43
C ARG A 251 -20.43 -13.29 4.71
N SER A 252 -19.68 -13.51 5.79
CA SER A 252 -20.23 -13.91 7.10
C SER A 252 -20.84 -12.75 7.89
N GLY A 253 -20.45 -11.51 7.58
CA GLY A 253 -20.85 -10.31 8.31
C GLY A 253 -19.95 -9.97 9.50
N ASP A 254 -18.86 -10.72 9.69
CA ASP A 254 -17.85 -10.45 10.73
C ASP A 254 -17.01 -9.19 10.41
N ALA A 255 -16.93 -8.83 9.13
CA ALA A 255 -16.44 -7.54 8.67
C ALA A 255 -17.53 -6.79 7.90
N VAL A 256 -17.49 -5.46 8.00
CA VAL A 256 -18.44 -4.57 7.31
C VAL A 256 -17.81 -3.94 6.09
N VAL A 257 -16.50 -3.69 6.19
CA VAL A 257 -15.67 -3.18 5.12
C VAL A 257 -14.43 -4.07 5.03
N GLY A 258 -13.87 -4.26 3.84
CA GLY A 258 -12.65 -5.03 3.66
C GLY A 258 -11.84 -4.57 2.47
N LEU A 259 -10.52 -4.75 2.52
CA LEU A 259 -9.66 -4.53 1.36
C LEU A 259 -9.54 -5.83 0.55
N ALA A 260 -9.57 -5.75 -0.77
CA ALA A 260 -9.20 -6.88 -1.61
C ALA A 260 -8.72 -6.42 -2.98
N GLN A 261 -7.89 -7.24 -3.61
CA GLN A 261 -7.49 -7.04 -5.00
C GLN A 261 -8.69 -7.19 -5.94
N ALA A 262 -8.70 -6.43 -7.02
CA ALA A 262 -9.80 -6.43 -7.98
C ALA A 262 -10.04 -7.81 -8.62
N ASP A 263 -8.99 -8.58 -8.91
CA ASP A 263 -9.10 -9.94 -9.45
C ASP A 263 -9.83 -10.89 -8.49
N THR A 264 -9.47 -10.85 -7.20
CA THR A 264 -10.04 -11.68 -6.14
C THR A 264 -11.49 -11.29 -5.89
N ALA A 265 -11.80 -9.99 -5.93
CA ALA A 265 -13.17 -9.48 -5.83
C ALA A 265 -14.04 -9.99 -6.99
N ARG A 266 -13.52 -10.02 -8.22
CA ARG A 266 -14.21 -10.60 -9.38
C ARG A 266 -14.49 -12.08 -9.18
N LEU A 267 -13.47 -12.85 -8.80
CA LEU A 267 -13.60 -14.29 -8.58
C LEU A 267 -14.66 -14.59 -7.51
N ALA A 268 -14.72 -13.80 -6.44
CA ALA A 268 -15.74 -13.94 -5.41
C ALA A 268 -17.14 -13.59 -5.92
N TYR A 269 -17.29 -12.50 -6.67
CA TYR A 269 -18.56 -12.06 -7.23
C TYR A 269 -19.13 -13.12 -8.18
N ASP A 270 -18.28 -13.71 -9.02
CA ASP A 270 -18.64 -14.74 -10.00
C ASP A 270 -18.73 -16.17 -9.41
N GLY A 271 -18.21 -16.39 -8.19
CA GLY A 271 -18.14 -17.73 -7.58
C GLY A 271 -17.15 -18.66 -8.28
N LYS A 272 -15.97 -18.14 -8.64
CA LYS A 272 -14.91 -18.86 -9.37
C LYS A 272 -13.64 -18.98 -8.52
N GLY A 273 -12.69 -19.79 -9.01
CA GLY A 273 -11.39 -19.97 -8.37
C GLY A 273 -11.54 -20.44 -6.91
N PRO A 274 -10.92 -19.77 -5.92
CA PRO A 274 -10.98 -20.18 -4.52
C PRO A 274 -12.40 -20.08 -3.91
N PHE A 275 -13.35 -19.45 -4.60
CA PHE A 275 -14.74 -19.29 -4.15
C PHE A 275 -15.72 -20.28 -4.79
N ALA A 276 -15.26 -21.20 -5.64
CA ALA A 276 -16.13 -22.10 -6.39
C ALA A 276 -17.08 -22.94 -5.51
N SER A 277 -16.59 -23.40 -4.36
CA SER A 277 -17.40 -24.17 -3.40
C SER A 277 -18.43 -23.34 -2.64
N GLN A 278 -18.26 -22.02 -2.59
CA GLN A 278 -19.16 -21.08 -1.90
C GLN A 278 -20.19 -20.45 -2.83
N GLY A 279 -20.00 -20.60 -4.15
CA GLY A 279 -20.84 -19.96 -5.17
C GLY A 279 -20.70 -18.43 -5.25
N PRO A 280 -21.40 -17.80 -6.20
CA PRO A 280 -21.33 -16.36 -6.46
C PRO A 280 -21.70 -15.49 -5.26
N PHE A 281 -20.90 -14.46 -4.97
CA PHE A 281 -21.23 -13.42 -3.98
C PHE A 281 -21.79 -12.15 -4.65
N THR A 282 -22.97 -12.25 -5.24
CA THR A 282 -23.57 -11.14 -6.02
C THR A 282 -23.95 -9.92 -5.16
N GLY A 283 -23.96 -10.05 -3.83
CA GLY A 283 -24.13 -8.97 -2.86
C GLY A 283 -22.85 -8.16 -2.60
N LEU A 284 -21.68 -8.58 -3.08
CA LEU A 284 -20.42 -7.84 -2.91
C LEU A 284 -20.48 -6.50 -3.66
N ARG A 285 -20.03 -5.43 -3.02
CA ARG A 285 -20.01 -4.06 -3.57
C ARG A 285 -18.67 -3.40 -3.32
N ALA A 286 -18.24 -2.55 -4.25
CA ALA A 286 -17.10 -1.66 -4.03
C ALA A 286 -17.57 -0.33 -3.43
N LEU A 287 -16.80 0.19 -2.48
CA LEU A 287 -16.85 1.59 -2.05
C LEU A 287 -15.91 2.48 -2.88
N GLY A 288 -14.93 1.88 -3.56
CA GLY A 288 -14.05 2.52 -4.53
C GLY A 288 -12.67 1.87 -4.57
N SER A 289 -11.86 2.32 -5.53
CA SER A 289 -10.46 1.93 -5.71
C SER A 289 -9.51 2.80 -4.90
N LEU A 290 -8.58 2.17 -4.17
CA LEU A 290 -7.69 2.85 -3.24
C LEU A 290 -6.36 3.22 -3.89
N TYR A 291 -5.61 2.22 -4.38
CA TYR A 291 -4.26 2.37 -4.92
C TYR A 291 -3.95 1.19 -5.85
N PRO A 292 -2.93 1.31 -6.73
CA PRO A 292 -2.57 0.23 -7.63
C PRO A 292 -1.73 -0.83 -6.91
N GLU A 293 -1.89 -2.08 -7.30
CA GLU A 293 -1.01 -3.18 -6.96
C GLU A 293 -0.45 -3.76 -8.26
N LEU A 294 0.87 -3.74 -8.38
CA LEU A 294 1.56 -4.01 -9.63
C LEU A 294 2.28 -5.35 -9.58
N VAL A 295 2.41 -6.00 -10.74
CA VAL A 295 3.28 -7.16 -10.90
C VAL A 295 4.74 -6.72 -10.76
N HIS A 296 5.40 -7.24 -9.74
CA HIS A 296 6.83 -7.12 -9.50
C HIS A 296 7.49 -8.47 -9.80
N ILE A 297 8.55 -8.47 -10.62
CA ILE A 297 9.40 -9.63 -10.85
C ILE A 297 10.83 -9.21 -10.54
N VAL A 298 11.37 -9.71 -9.43
CA VAL A 298 12.66 -9.32 -8.87
C VAL A 298 13.67 -10.41 -9.12
N VAL A 299 14.85 -10.03 -9.59
CA VAL A 299 15.98 -10.94 -9.86
C VAL A 299 17.28 -10.34 -9.33
N ARG A 300 18.33 -11.17 -9.27
CA ARG A 300 19.71 -10.65 -9.15
C ARG A 300 20.03 -9.74 -10.33
N ASP A 301 20.84 -8.71 -10.11
CA ASP A 301 21.34 -7.85 -11.19
C ASP A 301 22.42 -8.56 -12.03
N ASP A 302 21.99 -9.60 -12.73
CA ASP A 302 22.77 -10.40 -13.68
C ASP A 302 22.48 -9.91 -15.09
N ALA A 303 23.52 -9.72 -15.90
CA ALA A 303 23.41 -9.31 -17.29
C ALA A 303 22.65 -10.32 -18.18
N ALA A 304 22.53 -11.58 -17.73
CA ALA A 304 21.76 -12.64 -18.40
C ALA A 304 20.25 -12.57 -18.13
N LEU A 305 19.80 -11.82 -17.11
CA LEU A 305 18.38 -11.68 -16.76
C LEU A 305 17.91 -10.27 -17.16
N ARG A 306 17.43 -10.11 -18.40
CA ARG A 306 17.02 -8.81 -18.96
C ARG A 306 15.52 -8.68 -19.09
N GLY A 307 14.82 -9.79 -19.26
CA GLY A 307 13.35 -9.82 -19.33
C GLY A 307 12.79 -11.15 -18.86
N VAL A 308 11.46 -11.22 -18.77
CA VAL A 308 10.76 -12.37 -18.19
C VAL A 308 11.08 -13.68 -18.91
N ARG A 309 11.32 -13.66 -20.23
CA ARG A 309 11.68 -14.86 -21.01
C ARG A 309 12.98 -15.54 -20.55
N ASP A 310 13.89 -14.79 -19.93
CA ASP A 310 15.16 -15.31 -19.43
C ASP A 310 14.99 -16.16 -18.16
N LEU A 311 13.77 -16.21 -17.60
CA LEU A 311 13.41 -17.07 -16.47
C LEU A 311 13.17 -18.53 -16.87
N LYS A 312 13.37 -18.90 -18.13
CA LYS A 312 13.32 -20.30 -18.55
C LYS A 312 14.40 -21.13 -17.86
N GLY A 313 13.99 -22.25 -17.28
CA GLY A 313 14.81 -23.17 -16.50
C GLY A 313 15.18 -22.65 -15.11
N LYS A 314 14.58 -21.55 -14.64
CA LYS A 314 14.88 -20.93 -13.35
C LYS A 314 13.91 -21.37 -12.26
N THR A 315 14.31 -21.17 -11.00
CA THR A 315 13.43 -21.34 -9.83
C THR A 315 12.80 -20.00 -9.46
N ILE A 316 11.47 -19.92 -9.52
CA ILE A 316 10.69 -18.69 -9.29
C ILE A 316 9.84 -18.85 -8.03
N ALA A 317 10.02 -17.93 -7.07
CA ALA A 317 9.12 -17.79 -5.93
C ALA A 317 7.85 -17.04 -6.34
N LEU A 318 6.71 -17.72 -6.28
CA LEU A 318 5.43 -17.23 -6.80
C LEU A 318 4.30 -17.24 -5.73
N GLY A 319 4.66 -17.48 -4.47
CA GLY A 319 3.69 -17.58 -3.38
C GLY A 319 2.84 -18.86 -3.42
N PRO A 320 1.78 -18.93 -2.60
CA PRO A 320 1.01 -20.15 -2.38
C PRO A 320 0.18 -20.55 -3.60
N GLU A 321 0.14 -21.85 -3.86
CA GLU A 321 -0.68 -22.47 -4.90
C GLU A 321 -2.18 -22.18 -4.68
N GLY A 322 -2.92 -22.00 -5.77
CA GLY A 322 -4.36 -21.74 -5.73
C GLY A 322 -4.78 -20.31 -5.34
N SER A 323 -3.84 -19.42 -5.00
CA SER A 323 -4.15 -18.00 -4.75
C SER A 323 -4.41 -17.22 -6.04
N ALA A 324 -5.22 -16.16 -5.98
CA ALA A 324 -5.48 -15.28 -7.12
C ALA A 324 -4.19 -14.62 -7.66
N VAL A 325 -3.35 -14.12 -6.75
CA VAL A 325 -1.99 -13.64 -7.05
C VAL A 325 -1.21 -14.66 -7.87
N ARG A 326 -1.21 -15.92 -7.43
CA ARG A 326 -0.48 -16.99 -8.12
C ARG A 326 -0.99 -17.18 -9.55
N ALA A 327 -2.30 -17.23 -9.74
CA ALA A 327 -2.89 -17.33 -11.08
C ALA A 327 -2.51 -16.14 -11.98
N THR A 328 -2.52 -14.93 -11.44
CA THR A 328 -2.07 -13.72 -12.15
C THR A 328 -0.60 -13.82 -12.57
N LEU A 329 0.30 -14.24 -11.67
CA LEU A 329 1.73 -14.38 -11.98
C LEU A 329 2.01 -15.49 -13.01
N GLU A 330 1.29 -16.60 -12.94
CA GLU A 330 1.39 -17.66 -13.95
C GLU A 330 0.87 -17.20 -15.32
N ALA A 331 -0.21 -16.42 -15.37
CA ALA A 331 -0.70 -15.81 -16.59
C ALA A 331 0.34 -14.86 -17.20
N VAL A 332 1.02 -14.06 -16.37
CA VAL A 332 2.14 -13.19 -16.81
C VAL A 332 3.25 -14.02 -17.43
N LEU A 333 3.73 -15.06 -16.75
CA LEU A 333 4.79 -15.95 -17.27
C LEU A 333 4.36 -16.64 -18.58
N ALA A 334 3.10 -17.10 -18.66
CA ALA A 334 2.54 -17.72 -19.85
C ALA A 334 2.44 -16.75 -21.04
N ALA A 335 2.10 -15.48 -20.80
CA ALA A 335 2.10 -14.44 -21.83
C ALA A 335 3.51 -14.16 -22.40
N HIS A 336 4.56 -14.51 -21.64
CA HIS A 336 5.94 -14.50 -22.09
C HIS A 336 6.42 -15.85 -22.67
N GLY A 337 5.53 -16.85 -22.77
CA GLY A 337 5.82 -18.16 -23.35
C GLY A 337 6.36 -19.19 -22.34
N LEU A 338 6.34 -18.89 -21.04
CA LEU A 338 6.82 -19.79 -19.98
C LEU A 338 5.63 -20.50 -19.33
N GLN A 339 5.59 -21.83 -19.43
CA GLN A 339 4.50 -22.63 -18.88
C GLN A 339 4.88 -23.26 -17.54
N ALA A 340 3.96 -23.16 -16.57
CA ALA A 340 4.10 -23.78 -15.26
C ALA A 340 4.36 -25.30 -15.39
N GLY A 341 5.27 -25.83 -14.58
CA GLY A 341 5.62 -27.26 -14.58
C GLY A 341 6.40 -27.75 -15.81
N ARG A 342 6.70 -26.87 -16.77
CA ARG A 342 7.50 -27.19 -17.96
C ARG A 342 8.75 -26.33 -18.08
N ASP A 343 8.58 -25.01 -18.01
CA ASP A 343 9.64 -24.06 -18.34
C ASP A 343 10.32 -23.46 -17.11
N TYR A 344 9.79 -23.66 -15.90
CA TYR A 344 10.39 -23.16 -14.66
C TYR A 344 9.97 -24.01 -13.46
N THR A 345 10.75 -23.94 -12.39
CA THR A 345 10.45 -24.56 -11.10
C THR A 345 9.84 -23.54 -10.16
N VAL A 346 8.88 -23.97 -9.35
CA VAL A 346 8.14 -23.10 -8.45
C VAL A 346 8.64 -23.28 -7.03
N ALA A 347 8.97 -22.17 -6.37
CA ALA A 347 9.15 -22.13 -4.93
C ALA A 347 7.92 -21.49 -4.26
N SER A 348 7.42 -22.12 -3.20
CA SER A 348 6.29 -21.61 -2.41
C SER A 348 6.73 -20.62 -1.30
N THR A 349 8.01 -20.21 -1.31
CA THR A 349 8.58 -19.26 -0.35
C THR A 349 7.85 -17.92 -0.42
N PRO A 350 7.41 -17.34 0.73
CA PRO A 350 6.78 -16.03 0.75
C PRO A 350 7.68 -14.95 0.14
N PHE A 351 7.11 -13.97 -0.55
CA PHE A 351 7.85 -12.94 -1.30
C PHE A 351 8.95 -12.28 -0.46
N ALA A 352 8.63 -11.76 0.72
CA ALA A 352 9.61 -11.09 1.59
C ALA A 352 10.78 -12.02 2.00
N ALA A 353 10.52 -13.31 2.22
CA ALA A 353 11.56 -14.30 2.55
C ALA A 353 12.37 -14.72 1.31
N SER A 354 11.79 -14.63 0.12
CA SER A 354 12.48 -14.95 -1.13
C SER A 354 13.47 -13.87 -1.58
N LEU A 355 13.30 -12.61 -1.15
CA LEU A 355 14.21 -11.51 -1.50
C LEU A 355 15.67 -11.74 -1.04
N PRO A 356 15.97 -12.10 0.22
CA PRO A 356 17.33 -12.48 0.59
C PRO A 356 17.79 -13.79 -0.06
N ALA A 357 16.88 -14.72 -0.34
CA ALA A 357 17.17 -16.00 -1.01
C ALA A 357 17.62 -15.83 -2.48
N LEU A 358 17.30 -14.69 -3.10
CA LEU A 358 17.88 -14.32 -4.41
C LEU A 358 19.40 -14.21 -4.33
N ASN A 359 19.97 -13.73 -3.22
CA ASN A 359 21.41 -13.53 -3.08
C ASN A 359 22.18 -14.85 -2.91
N SER A 360 21.59 -15.82 -2.22
CA SER A 360 22.17 -17.16 -2.04
C SER A 360 22.00 -18.06 -3.26
N GLY A 361 21.14 -17.68 -4.22
CA GLY A 361 20.83 -18.50 -5.39
C GLY A 361 19.86 -19.64 -5.11
N GLU A 362 19.21 -19.67 -3.94
CA GLU A 362 18.17 -20.64 -3.61
C GLU A 362 16.93 -20.44 -4.50
N VAL A 363 16.65 -19.20 -4.87
CA VAL A 363 15.70 -18.83 -5.93
C VAL A 363 16.39 -17.89 -6.92
N ASP A 364 15.93 -17.91 -8.16
CA ASP A 364 16.45 -17.06 -9.24
C ASP A 364 15.60 -15.82 -9.47
N ALA A 365 14.30 -15.92 -9.19
CA ALA A 365 13.35 -14.83 -9.27
C ALA A 365 12.33 -14.90 -8.13
N ALA A 366 11.85 -13.74 -7.71
CA ALA A 366 10.76 -13.57 -6.77
C ALA A 366 9.70 -12.68 -7.39
N ALA A 367 8.46 -13.15 -7.50
CA ALA A 367 7.38 -12.36 -8.06
C ALA A 367 6.20 -12.20 -7.11
N GLN A 368 5.55 -11.04 -7.20
CA GLN A 368 4.44 -10.66 -6.35
C GLN A 368 3.56 -9.60 -7.02
N VAL A 369 2.27 -9.56 -6.68
CA VAL A 369 1.39 -8.43 -6.94
C VAL A 369 1.25 -7.62 -5.65
N ILE A 370 1.78 -6.40 -5.61
CA ILE A 370 1.82 -5.59 -4.38
C ILE A 370 1.79 -4.09 -4.69
N GLY A 371 1.26 -3.32 -3.75
CA GLY A 371 1.25 -1.85 -3.83
C GLY A 371 2.64 -1.24 -3.79
N VAL A 372 2.78 -0.06 -4.42
CA VAL A 372 4.04 0.68 -4.50
C VAL A 372 4.10 1.82 -3.47
N PRO A 373 5.22 2.05 -2.77
CA PRO A 373 6.44 1.23 -2.75
C PRO A 373 6.27 0.09 -1.74
N ALA A 374 6.71 -1.12 -2.09
CA ALA A 374 6.73 -2.24 -1.14
C ALA A 374 7.96 -2.14 -0.24
N ALA A 375 7.77 -1.93 1.06
CA ALA A 375 8.88 -1.73 2.00
C ALA A 375 9.91 -2.89 2.02
N PRO A 376 9.51 -4.19 2.04
CA PRO A 376 10.47 -5.29 2.00
C PRO A 376 11.33 -5.29 0.72
N LEU A 377 10.75 -4.93 -0.42
CA LEU A 377 11.46 -4.86 -1.69
C LEU A 377 12.43 -3.69 -1.73
N ARG A 378 11.99 -2.51 -1.28
CA ARG A 378 12.86 -1.33 -1.14
C ARG A 378 14.08 -1.66 -0.29
N ASP A 379 13.87 -2.25 0.89
CA ASP A 379 14.96 -2.59 1.81
C ASP A 379 15.93 -3.62 1.18
N ALA A 380 15.41 -4.62 0.46
CA ALA A 380 16.23 -5.60 -0.24
C ALA A 380 17.08 -4.98 -1.38
N LEU A 381 16.51 -4.04 -2.14
CA LEU A 381 17.20 -3.33 -3.23
C LEU A 381 18.31 -2.39 -2.72
N THR A 382 18.23 -1.91 -1.48
CA THR A 382 19.32 -1.14 -0.86
C THR A 382 20.49 -2.03 -0.41
N GLN A 383 20.17 -3.25 0.05
CA GLN A 383 21.13 -4.18 0.65
C GLN A 383 21.86 -5.04 -0.37
N ALA A 384 21.23 -5.33 -1.50
CA ALA A 384 21.74 -6.26 -2.48
C ALA A 384 21.62 -5.73 -3.91
N ARG A 385 22.43 -6.29 -4.82
CA ARG A 385 22.36 -6.01 -6.25
C ARG A 385 21.21 -6.81 -6.87
N LEU A 386 20.01 -6.28 -6.71
CA LEU A 386 18.78 -6.81 -7.30
C LEU A 386 18.23 -5.81 -8.32
N LYS A 387 17.37 -6.28 -9.21
CA LYS A 387 16.61 -5.43 -10.14
C LYS A 387 15.23 -6.01 -10.41
N LEU A 388 14.37 -5.17 -10.97
CA LEU A 388 13.04 -5.53 -11.45
C LEU A 388 13.07 -5.77 -12.97
N LEU A 389 12.38 -6.80 -13.43
CA LEU A 389 12.22 -7.09 -14.85
C LEU A 389 10.97 -6.39 -15.42
N PRO A 390 11.07 -5.69 -16.56
CA PRO A 390 9.92 -5.17 -17.26
C PRO A 390 9.12 -6.29 -17.94
N LEU A 391 7.82 -6.07 -18.11
CA LEU A 391 6.98 -6.88 -18.99
C LEU A 391 7.08 -6.37 -20.42
N ASP A 392 6.89 -7.28 -21.38
CA ASP A 392 6.95 -6.96 -22.80
C ASP A 392 5.63 -6.28 -23.20
N PRO A 393 5.65 -5.26 -24.09
CA PRO A 393 4.43 -4.61 -24.55
C PRO A 393 3.38 -5.57 -25.13
N ALA A 394 3.82 -6.61 -25.84
CA ALA A 394 2.92 -7.63 -26.39
C ALA A 394 2.28 -8.51 -25.29
N ALA A 395 3.03 -8.83 -24.23
CA ALA A 395 2.49 -9.57 -23.08
C ALA A 395 1.49 -8.71 -22.31
N ILE A 396 1.81 -7.43 -22.06
CA ILE A 396 0.90 -6.45 -21.44
C ILE A 396 -0.42 -6.40 -22.22
N ALA A 397 -0.36 -6.19 -23.54
CA ALA A 397 -1.55 -6.11 -24.38
C ALA A 397 -2.41 -7.39 -24.32
N ALA A 398 -1.77 -8.57 -24.39
CA ALA A 398 -2.45 -9.86 -24.30
C ALA A 398 -3.14 -10.06 -22.93
N LEU A 399 -2.45 -9.72 -21.83
CA LEU A 399 -2.97 -9.85 -20.47
C LEU A 399 -4.19 -8.94 -20.25
N THR A 400 -4.09 -7.67 -20.65
CA THR A 400 -5.18 -6.69 -20.46
C THR A 400 -6.37 -6.95 -21.36
N ALA A 401 -6.19 -7.65 -22.48
CA ALA A 401 -7.28 -8.10 -23.34
C ALA A 401 -7.98 -9.34 -22.77
N ALA A 402 -7.23 -10.21 -22.08
CA ALA A 402 -7.75 -11.45 -21.49
C ALA A 402 -8.47 -11.23 -20.16
N ASP A 403 -8.01 -10.28 -19.35
CA ASP A 403 -8.60 -9.97 -18.06
C ASP A 403 -8.80 -8.47 -17.85
N SER A 404 -10.07 -8.06 -17.81
CA SER A 404 -10.52 -6.69 -17.51
C SER A 404 -10.10 -6.14 -16.14
N ALA A 405 -9.70 -7.01 -15.19
CA ALA A 405 -9.17 -6.58 -13.90
C ALA A 405 -7.74 -6.04 -14.02
N LEU A 406 -6.99 -6.47 -15.04
CA LEU A 406 -5.62 -6.03 -15.31
C LEU A 406 -5.61 -4.76 -16.15
N MET A 407 -4.76 -3.83 -15.73
CA MET A 407 -4.52 -2.57 -16.41
C MET A 407 -3.06 -2.47 -16.82
N PRO A 408 -2.75 -1.85 -17.97
CA PRO A 408 -1.40 -1.47 -18.30
C PRO A 408 -0.97 -0.35 -17.34
N LEU A 409 0.11 -0.58 -16.59
CA LEU A 409 0.62 0.33 -15.57
C LEU A 409 2.15 0.29 -15.57
N ASP A 410 2.77 1.31 -15.00
CA ASP A 410 4.21 1.38 -14.84
C ASP A 410 4.58 1.45 -13.37
N ILE A 411 5.67 0.80 -12.97
CA ILE A 411 6.38 1.21 -11.76
C ILE A 411 7.13 2.49 -12.13
N ALA A 412 6.69 3.63 -11.59
CA ALA A 412 7.23 4.94 -11.91
C ALA A 412 8.73 5.04 -11.59
N ALA A 413 9.46 5.92 -12.29
CA ALA A 413 10.86 6.22 -11.99
C ALA A 413 11.06 6.65 -10.53
N GLY A 414 12.14 6.19 -9.89
CA GLY A 414 12.47 6.54 -8.51
C GLY A 414 11.54 5.95 -7.45
N THR A 415 10.69 4.98 -7.80
CA THR A 415 9.86 4.26 -6.82
C THR A 415 10.73 3.44 -5.88
N TYR A 416 11.77 2.81 -6.42
CA TYR A 416 12.71 1.97 -5.68
C TYR A 416 14.17 2.47 -5.78
N PRO A 417 15.04 2.05 -4.85
CA PRO A 417 16.48 2.29 -4.92
C PRO A 417 17.08 1.84 -6.25
N ASN A 418 17.98 2.67 -6.81
CA ASN A 418 18.71 2.37 -8.04
C ASN A 418 17.83 2.11 -9.29
N GLN A 419 16.59 2.59 -9.29
CA GLN A 419 15.64 2.45 -10.40
C GLN A 419 15.35 3.82 -11.04
N ALA A 420 16.19 4.22 -12.00
CA ALA A 420 16.09 5.53 -12.65
C ALA A 420 15.01 5.60 -13.75
N GLU A 421 14.71 4.48 -14.39
CA GLU A 421 13.74 4.41 -15.50
C GLU A 421 12.45 3.73 -15.06
N ARG A 422 11.31 4.16 -15.60
CA ARG A 422 10.03 3.47 -15.38
C ARG A 422 10.10 2.01 -15.85
N ILE A 423 9.36 1.12 -15.18
CA ILE A 423 9.30 -0.31 -15.55
C ILE A 423 7.87 -0.64 -16.00
N PRO A 424 7.67 -0.90 -17.30
CA PRO A 424 6.37 -1.32 -17.83
C PRO A 424 5.92 -2.64 -17.23
N THR A 425 4.67 -2.69 -16.78
CA THR A 425 4.09 -3.88 -16.16
C THR A 425 2.56 -3.90 -16.33
N VAL A 426 1.89 -4.82 -15.65
CA VAL A 426 0.45 -4.78 -15.43
C VAL A 426 0.18 -4.67 -13.94
N GLY A 427 -1.01 -4.20 -13.59
CA GLY A 427 -1.49 -4.23 -12.23
C GLY A 427 -2.99 -4.10 -12.15
N MET A 428 -3.50 -4.00 -10.94
CA MET A 428 -4.91 -3.91 -10.65
C MET A 428 -5.14 -2.94 -9.49
N ALA A 429 -6.40 -2.63 -9.21
CA ALA A 429 -6.75 -1.82 -8.04
C ALA A 429 -6.82 -2.68 -6.78
N ALA A 430 -6.28 -2.18 -5.66
CA ALA A 430 -6.77 -2.54 -4.35
C ALA A 430 -8.13 -1.85 -4.15
N LEU A 431 -9.17 -2.65 -3.92
CA LEU A 431 -10.54 -2.18 -3.73
C LEU A 431 -10.89 -2.10 -2.25
N LEU A 432 -11.62 -1.06 -1.87
CA LEU A 432 -12.39 -1.05 -0.63
C LEU A 432 -13.76 -1.66 -0.92
N LEU A 433 -14.08 -2.75 -0.24
CA LEU A 433 -15.27 -3.56 -0.47
C LEU A 433 -16.21 -3.52 0.74
N THR A 434 -17.49 -3.76 0.47
CA THR A 434 -18.57 -3.95 1.43
C THR A 434 -19.64 -4.84 0.81
N THR A 435 -20.81 -4.94 1.41
CA THR A 435 -21.97 -5.66 0.88
C THR A 435 -23.10 -4.71 0.52
N ALA A 436 -24.07 -5.20 -0.25
CA ALA A 436 -25.30 -4.47 -0.58
C ALA A 436 -26.21 -4.22 0.65
N ASP A 437 -25.93 -4.85 1.80
CA ASP A 437 -26.66 -4.62 3.05
C ASP A 437 -26.18 -3.38 3.82
N LEU A 438 -25.00 -2.84 3.47
CA LEU A 438 -24.56 -1.57 4.05
C LEU A 438 -25.54 -0.47 3.66
N THR A 439 -25.96 0.36 4.61
CA THR A 439 -26.90 1.43 4.25
C THR A 439 -26.21 2.50 3.41
N ARG A 440 -26.99 3.21 2.59
CA ARG A 440 -26.52 4.38 1.82
C ARG A 440 -25.71 5.35 2.68
N ASP A 441 -26.23 5.73 3.84
CA ASP A 441 -25.62 6.74 4.69
C ASP A 441 -24.30 6.25 5.30
N GLU A 442 -24.22 4.96 5.67
CA GLU A 442 -22.97 4.37 6.16
C GLU A 442 -21.91 4.31 5.05
N ALA A 443 -22.30 3.93 3.83
CA ALA A 443 -21.40 3.96 2.69
C ALA A 443 -20.88 5.38 2.40
N LEU A 444 -21.74 6.40 2.48
CA LEU A 444 -21.35 7.81 2.36
C LEU A 444 -20.33 8.20 3.45
N THR A 445 -20.58 7.80 4.70
CA THR A 445 -19.67 8.05 5.82
C THR A 445 -18.29 7.43 5.57
N ILE A 446 -18.24 6.17 5.15
CA ILE A 446 -16.96 5.49 4.89
C ILE A 446 -16.23 6.09 3.68
N VAL A 447 -16.96 6.40 2.60
CA VAL A 447 -16.37 7.04 1.41
C VAL A 447 -15.78 8.41 1.74
N ARG A 448 -16.44 9.20 2.58
CA ARG A 448 -15.87 10.46 3.10
C ARG A 448 -14.64 10.21 3.97
N ALA A 449 -14.67 9.22 4.86
CA ALA A 449 -13.52 8.89 5.68
C ALA A 449 -12.28 8.56 4.84
N VAL A 450 -12.47 7.93 3.68
CA VAL A 450 -11.39 7.44 2.81
C VAL A 450 -10.92 8.49 1.80
N TYR A 451 -11.85 9.15 1.12
CA TYR A 451 -11.56 9.98 -0.06
C TYR A 451 -11.63 11.49 0.20
N LEU A 452 -11.89 11.94 1.44
CA LEU A 452 -11.88 13.37 1.71
C LEU A 452 -10.47 13.95 1.48
N THR A 453 -10.39 14.97 0.62
CA THR A 453 -9.16 15.67 0.27
C THR A 453 -8.53 16.34 1.51
N GLY A 454 -7.19 16.42 1.52
CA GLY A 454 -6.43 17.08 2.58
C GLY A 454 -6.09 16.20 3.78
N GLN A 455 -6.53 14.94 3.78
CA GLN A 455 -6.06 13.96 4.75
C GLN A 455 -4.62 13.54 4.49
N ASP A 456 -3.83 13.39 5.54
CA ASP A 456 -2.44 12.94 5.47
C ASP A 456 -2.33 11.47 5.94
N LEU A 457 -2.86 10.56 5.11
CA LEU A 457 -2.77 9.11 5.34
C LEU A 457 -1.32 8.61 5.36
N LEU A 458 -0.41 9.33 4.69
CA LEU A 458 1.02 9.06 4.70
C LEU A 458 1.61 9.27 6.09
N ALA A 459 1.39 10.46 6.68
CA ALA A 459 1.85 10.79 8.02
C ALA A 459 1.22 9.88 9.09
N ALA A 460 0.00 9.39 8.85
CA ALA A 460 -0.64 8.38 9.71
C ALA A 460 0.01 6.98 9.60
N GLY A 461 0.84 6.74 8.58
CA GLY A 461 1.69 5.56 8.47
C GLY A 461 1.47 4.70 7.23
N SER A 462 0.66 5.13 6.25
CA SER A 462 0.39 4.37 5.03
C SER A 462 0.93 5.07 3.78
N ALA A 463 2.00 4.52 3.17
CA ALA A 463 2.51 5.03 1.90
C ALA A 463 1.49 4.91 0.75
N GLN A 464 0.68 3.85 0.80
CA GLN A 464 -0.35 3.50 -0.17
C GLN A 464 -1.56 4.41 0.00
N GLY A 465 -1.83 4.87 1.21
CA GLY A 465 -2.85 5.88 1.50
C GLY A 465 -2.62 7.21 0.78
N ALA A 466 -1.38 7.55 0.44
CA ALA A 466 -1.08 8.74 -0.34
C ALA A 466 -1.55 8.66 -1.81
N GLN A 467 -1.84 7.45 -2.31
CA GLN A 467 -2.34 7.19 -3.67
C GLN A 467 -3.87 7.18 -3.75
N VAL A 468 -4.55 7.38 -2.63
CA VAL A 468 -6.00 7.52 -2.59
C VAL A 468 -6.39 8.86 -3.20
N SER A 469 -7.26 8.80 -4.19
CA SER A 469 -7.79 9.99 -4.85
C SER A 469 -9.19 9.70 -5.36
N VAL A 470 -10.06 10.70 -5.24
CA VAL A 470 -11.41 10.67 -5.82
C VAL A 470 -11.33 10.44 -7.34
N ALA A 471 -10.33 11.02 -8.01
CA ALA A 471 -10.15 10.91 -9.46
C ALA A 471 -9.87 9.47 -9.94
N THR A 472 -9.27 8.64 -9.08
CA THR A 472 -8.94 7.23 -9.40
C THR A 472 -9.89 6.24 -8.72
N ALA A 473 -10.82 6.71 -7.88
CA ALA A 473 -11.73 5.88 -7.08
C ALA A 473 -12.63 4.94 -7.89
N ARG A 474 -12.78 5.19 -9.20
CA ARG A 474 -13.58 4.37 -10.13
C ARG A 474 -12.72 3.51 -11.08
N ARG A 475 -11.39 3.61 -11.01
CA ARG A 475 -10.46 2.93 -11.92
C ARG A 475 -10.31 1.46 -11.52
N GLY A 476 -10.44 0.53 -12.47
CA GLY A 476 -10.20 -0.89 -12.24
C GLY A 476 -11.24 -1.60 -11.36
N LEU A 477 -12.47 -1.09 -11.29
CA LEU A 477 -13.55 -1.74 -10.55
C LEU A 477 -14.00 -3.04 -11.21
N THR A 478 -14.04 -4.12 -10.43
CA THR A 478 -14.44 -5.46 -10.88
C THR A 478 -15.69 -5.98 -10.18
N VAL A 479 -16.32 -5.17 -9.34
CA VAL A 479 -17.63 -5.42 -8.76
C VAL A 479 -18.43 -4.12 -8.78
N PRO A 480 -19.78 -4.17 -8.76
CA PRO A 480 -20.60 -2.96 -8.78
C PRO A 480 -20.27 -2.04 -7.60
N LEU A 481 -20.26 -0.72 -7.83
CA LEU A 481 -20.21 0.25 -6.75
C LEU A 481 -21.46 0.13 -5.88
N HIS A 482 -21.29 0.40 -4.59
CA HIS A 482 -22.41 0.65 -3.69
C HIS A 482 -23.09 1.98 -4.05
N ASP A 483 -24.43 2.06 -3.99
CA ASP A 483 -25.17 3.27 -4.38
C ASP A 483 -24.75 4.50 -3.58
N GLY A 484 -24.59 4.35 -2.25
CA GLY A 484 -24.05 5.41 -1.39
C GLY A 484 -22.61 5.81 -1.72
N ALA A 485 -21.79 4.89 -2.27
CA ALA A 485 -20.44 5.24 -2.73
C ALA A 485 -20.44 5.98 -4.06
N LEU A 486 -21.31 5.59 -4.99
CA LEU A 486 -21.53 6.32 -6.23
C LEU A 486 -21.88 7.79 -5.96
N GLU A 487 -22.81 8.03 -5.03
CA GLU A 487 -23.20 9.37 -4.60
C GLU A 487 -22.05 10.10 -3.87
N GLY A 488 -21.39 9.44 -2.91
CA GLY A 488 -20.32 10.05 -2.12
C GLY A 488 -19.15 10.49 -2.96
N LEU A 489 -18.71 9.65 -3.89
CA LEU A 489 -17.65 9.99 -4.84
C LEU A 489 -18.07 11.15 -5.75
N ALA A 490 -19.30 11.13 -6.29
CA ALA A 490 -19.80 12.23 -7.12
C ALA A 490 -19.87 13.56 -6.36
N ALA A 491 -20.22 13.54 -5.06
CA ALA A 491 -20.23 14.73 -4.22
C ALA A 491 -18.82 15.30 -3.99
N LEU A 492 -17.81 14.43 -3.83
CA LEU A 492 -16.41 14.82 -3.66
C LEU A 492 -15.77 15.30 -4.98
N GLU A 493 -16.19 14.78 -6.14
CA GLU A 493 -15.73 15.23 -7.47
C GLU A 493 -16.19 16.67 -7.77
N HIS A 494 -17.40 17.04 -7.35
CA HIS A 494 -18.04 18.31 -7.74
C HIS A 494 -18.11 19.37 -6.63
N GLY A 495 -17.67 19.06 -5.40
CA GLY A 495 -17.95 19.88 -4.23
C GLY A 495 -16.73 20.27 -3.41
N LYS A 496 -16.49 21.59 -3.27
CA LYS A 496 -15.94 22.15 -2.03
C LYS A 496 -16.75 21.59 -0.85
N PRO A 497 -16.12 21.24 0.29
CA PRO A 497 -16.82 20.67 1.42
C PRO A 497 -17.97 21.60 1.83
N ARG A 498 -19.20 21.07 1.85
CA ARG A 498 -20.36 21.72 2.47
C ARG A 498 -20.37 21.42 3.95
#